data_AF-A0A7R9LZV7-F1
#
_entry.id   AF-A0A7R9LZV7-F1
#
_cell.length_a   1.000
_cell.length_b   1.000
_cell.length_c   1.000
_cell.angle_alpha   90.00
_cell.angle_beta   90.00
_cell.angle_gamma   90.00
#
_symmetry.space_group_name_H-M   'P 1'
#
loop_
_entity.id
_entity.type
_entity.pdbx_description
1 polymer ?
#
loop_
_entity_poly.entity_id
_entity_poly.type
_entity_poly.pdbx_seq_one_letter_code
_entity_poly.pdbx_strand_id
1 'polypeptide(L)'
;MALENLLHQHLYDTKPSEDDYLAILEDLQNKYKIRNKPLLIKSGIVMALVITLFFMQSIPNLDLSLGWIAILGAILLLILADFDELESVISRVEWSTLIFFAALFVVMEALAELKFLWWIGKLTQDLINSVHEDNRLIVAILVFLWVSALASSLIDNIPFTTVMVKIIEDLSENNEFHVPLTPLIYALAFGACL
;
A
#
# COMPACT_ATOMS: atom_id res chain seq x y z
N MET A 1 -3.51 -37.28 12.17
CA MET A 1 -2.89 -37.42 13.51
C MET A 1 -1.61 -38.27 13.49
N ALA A 2 -1.63 -39.56 13.12
CA ALA A 2 -0.40 -40.38 13.09
C ALA A 2 0.60 -40.01 11.97
N LEU A 3 0.12 -39.73 10.75
CA LEU A 3 0.97 -39.32 9.62
C LEU A 3 1.63 -37.95 9.84
N GLU A 4 0.90 -37.04 10.46
CA GLU A 4 1.32 -35.67 10.75
C GLU A 4 2.44 -35.63 11.80
N ASN A 5 2.32 -36.46 12.83
CA ASN A 5 3.38 -36.65 13.82
C ASN A 5 4.62 -37.33 13.21
N LEU A 6 4.46 -38.27 12.28
CA LEU A 6 5.58 -38.88 11.58
C LEU A 6 6.27 -37.91 10.63
N LEU A 7 5.52 -37.06 9.92
CA LEU A 7 6.07 -36.01 9.06
C LEU A 7 6.79 -34.93 9.88
N HIS A 8 6.20 -34.48 10.99
CA HIS A 8 6.85 -33.54 11.89
C HIS A 8 8.13 -34.12 12.51
N GLN A 9 8.12 -35.39 12.87
CA GLN A 9 9.30 -36.07 13.43
C GLN A 9 10.38 -36.28 12.35
N HIS A 10 10.01 -36.61 11.11
CA HIS A 10 10.98 -36.73 10.01
C HIS A 10 11.59 -35.37 9.64
N LEU A 11 10.79 -34.30 9.59
CA LEU A 11 11.26 -32.94 9.29
C LEU A 11 12.13 -32.35 10.41
N TYR A 12 11.90 -32.75 11.68
CA TYR A 12 12.69 -32.32 12.83
C TYR A 12 14.01 -33.08 12.97
N ASP A 13 14.05 -34.34 12.52
CA ASP A 13 15.23 -35.22 12.58
C ASP A 13 16.15 -35.06 11.36
N THR A 14 15.62 -34.58 10.23
CA THR A 14 16.44 -34.09 9.10
C THR A 14 16.95 -32.67 9.38
N LYS A 15 17.82 -32.54 10.38
CA LYS A 15 18.80 -31.45 10.32
C LYS A 15 19.64 -31.76 9.08
N PRO A 16 19.64 -30.92 8.03
CA PRO A 16 20.38 -31.21 6.82
C PRO A 16 21.81 -31.59 7.22
N SER A 17 22.34 -32.66 6.64
CA SER A 17 23.73 -33.01 6.91
C SER A 17 24.60 -31.82 6.47
N GLU A 18 25.79 -31.66 7.07
CA GLU A 18 26.71 -30.58 6.68
C GLU A 18 26.98 -30.60 5.15
N ASP A 19 26.96 -31.79 4.56
CA ASP A 19 27.08 -32.03 3.11
C ASP A 19 25.85 -31.53 2.32
N ASP A 20 24.63 -31.74 2.80
CA ASP A 20 23.41 -31.20 2.16
C ASP A 20 23.38 -29.67 2.21
N TYR A 21 23.83 -29.07 3.32
CA TYR A 21 23.97 -27.62 3.43
C TYR A 21 24.98 -27.06 2.42
N LEU A 22 26.13 -27.72 2.27
CA LEU A 22 27.15 -27.30 1.30
C LEU A 22 26.66 -27.44 -0.14
N ALA A 23 25.94 -28.52 -0.47
CA ALA A 23 25.35 -28.72 -1.79
C ALA A 23 24.28 -27.65 -2.12
N ILE A 24 23.42 -27.30 -1.16
CA ILE A 24 22.42 -26.24 -1.33
C ILE A 24 23.10 -24.87 -1.44
N LEU A 25 24.14 -24.61 -0.65
CA LEU A 25 24.90 -23.36 -0.74
C LEU A 25 25.60 -23.22 -2.09
N GLU A 26 26.17 -24.31 -2.63
CA GLU A 26 26.79 -24.32 -3.95
C GLU A 26 25.76 -24.09 -5.06
N ASP A 27 24.59 -24.72 -4.99
CA ASP A 27 23.49 -24.49 -5.93
C ASP A 27 22.98 -23.04 -5.87
N LEU A 28 22.79 -22.49 -4.67
CA LEU A 28 22.41 -21.10 -4.48
C LEU A 28 23.49 -20.12 -4.94
N GLN A 29 24.78 -20.39 -4.68
CA GLN A 29 25.88 -19.54 -5.15
C GLN A 29 26.01 -19.55 -6.67
N ASN A 30 25.76 -20.69 -7.32
CA ASN A 30 25.74 -20.80 -8.77
C ASN A 30 24.51 -20.08 -9.38
N LYS A 31 23.36 -20.18 -8.73
CA LYS A 31 22.09 -19.59 -9.20
C LYS A 31 22.00 -18.07 -8.96
N TYR A 32 22.54 -17.58 -7.84
CA TYR A 32 22.53 -16.17 -7.42
C TYR A 32 23.93 -15.56 -7.40
N LYS A 33 24.74 -15.86 -8.41
CA LYS A 33 26.10 -15.33 -8.51
C LYS A 33 26.06 -13.80 -8.60
N ILE A 34 26.69 -13.12 -7.64
CA ILE A 34 26.86 -11.66 -7.70
C ILE A 34 27.73 -11.33 -8.91
N ARG A 35 27.09 -10.94 -10.02
CA ARG A 35 27.76 -10.60 -11.29
C ARG A 35 28.75 -9.46 -11.09
N ASN A 36 28.32 -8.39 -10.41
CA ASN A 36 29.09 -7.16 -10.24
C ASN A 36 28.97 -6.60 -8.81
N LYS A 37 29.94 -6.92 -7.94
CA LYS A 37 30.08 -6.30 -6.60
C LYS A 37 30.08 -4.76 -6.62
N PRO A 38 30.76 -4.06 -7.55
CA PRO A 38 30.70 -2.60 -7.57
C PRO A 38 29.32 -2.06 -7.95
N LEU A 39 28.60 -2.73 -8.84
CA LEU A 39 27.22 -2.35 -9.21
C LEU A 39 26.26 -2.56 -8.02
N LEU A 40 26.45 -3.61 -7.24
CA LEU A 40 25.67 -3.88 -6.02
C LEU A 40 25.83 -2.77 -4.96
N ILE A 41 27.07 -2.31 -4.73
CA ILE A 41 27.32 -1.22 -3.76
C ILE A 41 26.70 0.09 -4.28
N LYS A 42 26.92 0.39 -5.57
CA LYS A 42 26.31 1.54 -6.24
C LYS A 42 24.79 1.52 -6.09
N SER A 43 24.14 0.40 -6.41
CA SER A 43 22.69 0.30 -6.33
C SER A 43 22.16 0.38 -4.89
N GLY A 44 22.90 -0.18 -3.93
CA GLY A 44 22.61 -0.03 -2.51
C GLY A 44 22.66 1.42 -2.04
N ILE A 45 23.64 2.21 -2.51
CA ILE A 45 23.73 3.65 -2.21
C ILE A 45 22.53 4.41 -2.80
N VAL A 46 22.17 4.15 -4.06
CA VAL A 46 21.01 4.82 -4.68
C VAL A 46 19.72 4.46 -3.95
N MET A 47 19.53 3.18 -3.60
CA MET A 47 18.37 2.74 -2.84
C MET A 47 18.28 3.44 -1.47
N ALA A 48 19.39 3.52 -0.73
CA ALA A 48 19.43 4.23 0.54
C ALA A 48 19.12 5.73 0.38
N LEU A 49 19.61 6.36 -0.69
CA LEU A 49 19.33 7.75 -1.04
C LEU A 49 17.84 7.96 -1.34
N VAL A 50 17.23 7.10 -2.16
CA VAL A 50 15.79 7.18 -2.50
C VAL A 50 14.92 7.04 -1.26
N ILE A 51 15.23 6.07 -0.39
CA ILE A 51 14.52 5.88 0.89
C ILE A 51 14.67 7.13 1.77
N THR A 52 15.87 7.71 1.85
CA THR A 52 16.11 8.93 2.61
C THR A 52 15.29 10.10 2.05
N LEU A 53 15.23 10.25 0.72
CA LEU A 53 14.42 11.28 0.06
C LEU A 53 12.93 11.08 0.32
N PHE A 54 12.42 9.84 0.37
CA PHE A 54 11.02 9.59 0.74
C PHE A 54 10.68 10.10 2.14
N PHE A 55 11.56 9.89 3.13
CA PHE A 55 11.36 10.46 4.46
C PHE A 55 11.50 11.99 4.47
N MET A 56 12.43 12.53 3.67
CA MET A 56 12.67 13.96 3.57
C MET A 56 11.50 14.71 2.92
N GLN A 57 10.71 14.04 2.07
CA GLN A 57 9.47 14.59 1.52
C GLN A 57 8.42 14.92 2.60
N SER A 58 8.52 14.33 3.79
CA SER A 58 7.66 14.69 4.92
C SER A 58 7.92 16.11 5.46
N ILE A 59 8.99 16.79 4.99
CA ILE A 59 9.33 18.15 5.39
C ILE A 59 8.57 19.14 4.48
N PRO A 60 7.80 20.11 5.04
CA PRO A 60 6.86 20.95 4.30
C PRO A 60 7.46 21.94 3.28
N ASN A 61 8.78 21.92 3.03
CA ASN A 61 9.47 22.84 2.11
C ASN A 61 10.04 22.13 0.87
N LEU A 62 9.72 20.85 0.66
CA LEU A 62 10.15 20.06 -0.50
C LEU A 62 8.95 19.70 -1.37
N ASP A 63 8.86 20.33 -2.54
CA ASP A 63 7.79 20.08 -3.52
C ASP A 63 8.13 18.90 -4.46
N LEU A 64 8.71 17.80 -3.95
CA LEU A 64 9.03 16.62 -4.76
C LEU A 64 8.00 15.51 -4.53
N SER A 65 7.13 15.25 -5.51
CA SER A 65 6.23 14.10 -5.38
C SER A 65 7.03 12.79 -5.22
N LEU A 66 6.48 11.84 -4.46
CA LEU A 66 7.07 10.51 -4.26
C LEU A 66 7.39 9.81 -5.59
N GLY A 67 6.54 10.01 -6.60
CA GLY A 67 6.75 9.49 -7.95
C GLY A 67 7.99 10.08 -8.65
N TRP A 68 8.24 11.38 -8.53
CA TRP A 68 9.44 12.01 -9.07
C TRP A 68 10.72 11.50 -8.41
N ILE A 69 10.69 11.29 -7.09
CA ILE A 69 11.82 10.73 -6.36
C ILE A 69 12.12 9.30 -6.83
N ALA A 70 11.09 8.46 -7.03
CA ALA A 70 11.24 7.10 -7.54
C ALA A 70 11.82 7.07 -8.95
N ILE A 71 11.31 7.93 -9.86
CA ILE A 71 11.81 8.05 -11.23
C ILE A 71 13.27 8.53 -11.25
N LEU A 72 13.60 9.54 -10.42
CA LEU A 72 14.97 10.03 -10.30
C LEU A 72 15.92 8.93 -9.81
N GLY A 73 15.49 8.15 -8.81
CA GLY A 73 16.23 6.97 -8.33
C GLY A 73 16.45 5.93 -9.43
N ALA A 74 15.41 5.62 -10.21
CA ALA A 74 15.48 4.68 -11.33
C ALA A 74 16.42 5.18 -12.44
N ILE A 75 16.34 6.47 -12.82
CA ILE A 75 17.24 7.09 -13.80
C ILE A 75 18.68 7.07 -13.30
N LEU A 76 18.91 7.40 -12.03
CA LEU A 76 20.26 7.40 -11.45
C LEU A 76 20.84 5.98 -11.41
N LEU A 77 20.04 4.96 -11.07
CA LEU A 77 20.45 3.56 -11.17
C LEU A 77 20.78 3.16 -12.60
N LEU A 78 19.96 3.56 -13.58
CA LEU A 78 20.19 3.27 -15.00
C LEU A 78 21.47 3.92 -15.55
N ILE A 79 21.82 5.12 -15.07
CA ILE A 79 23.09 5.78 -15.44
C ILE A 79 24.30 5.06 -14.82
N LEU A 80 24.14 4.50 -13.61
CA LEU A 80 25.19 3.76 -12.92
C LEU A 80 25.33 2.31 -13.41
N ALA A 81 24.25 1.76 -13.97
CA ALA A 81 24.19 0.50 -14.70
C ALA A 81 24.51 0.71 -16.19
N ASP A 82 24.67 -0.39 -16.92
CA ASP A 82 24.90 -0.33 -18.36
C ASP A 82 23.57 -0.09 -19.10
N PHE A 83 23.57 0.75 -20.14
CA PHE A 83 22.39 1.05 -20.96
C PHE A 83 21.74 -0.20 -21.57
N ASP A 84 22.51 -1.27 -21.76
CA ASP A 84 22.02 -2.56 -22.24
C ASP A 84 20.99 -3.20 -21.28
N GLU A 85 20.99 -2.82 -19.99
CA GLU A 85 20.01 -3.29 -19.01
C GLU A 85 18.67 -2.52 -19.08
N LEU A 86 18.62 -1.36 -19.76
CA LEU A 86 17.42 -0.51 -19.84
C LEU A 86 16.22 -1.27 -20.42
N GLU A 87 16.42 -2.01 -21.50
CA GLU A 87 15.35 -2.79 -22.13
C GLU A 87 14.84 -3.91 -21.22
N SER A 88 15.75 -4.52 -20.43
CA SER A 88 15.36 -5.49 -19.41
C SER A 88 14.59 -4.84 -18.26
N VAL A 89 14.91 -3.60 -17.87
CA VAL A 89 14.19 -2.88 -16.81
C VAL A 89 12.80 -2.46 -17.28
N ILE A 90 12.68 -1.90 -18.48
CA ILE A 90 11.40 -1.46 -19.04
C ILE A 90 10.46 -2.64 -19.30
N SER A 91 10.99 -3.79 -19.73
CA SER A 91 10.19 -5.02 -19.93
C SER A 91 9.69 -5.65 -18.63
N ARG A 92 10.31 -5.33 -17.49
CA ARG A 92 9.85 -5.75 -16.15
C ARG A 92 8.74 -4.86 -15.59
N VAL A 93 8.44 -3.74 -16.23
CA VAL A 93 7.33 -2.87 -15.80
C VAL A 93 6.01 -3.57 -16.09
N GLU A 94 5.18 -3.71 -15.06
CA GLU A 94 3.83 -4.27 -15.18
C GLU A 94 2.86 -3.23 -15.73
N TRP A 95 2.89 -3.01 -17.04
CA TRP A 95 2.02 -2.04 -17.72
C TRP A 95 0.53 -2.27 -17.46
N SER A 96 0.11 -3.53 -17.36
CA SER A 96 -1.28 -3.90 -17.04
C SER A 96 -1.71 -3.37 -15.67
N THR A 97 -0.85 -3.49 -14.66
CA THR A 97 -1.11 -3.01 -13.29
C THR A 97 -1.19 -1.48 -13.24
N LEU A 98 -0.29 -0.79 -13.94
CA LEU A 98 -0.31 0.69 -14.02
C LEU A 98 -1.58 1.22 -14.71
N ILE A 99 -1.98 0.61 -15.83
CA ILE A 99 -3.19 1.00 -16.56
C ILE A 99 -4.44 0.68 -15.73
N PHE A 100 -4.45 -0.44 -15.01
CA PHE A 100 -5.51 -0.79 -14.09
C PHE A 100 -5.72 0.28 -13.01
N PHE A 101 -4.64 0.68 -12.31
CA PHE A 101 -4.75 1.75 -11.30
C PHE A 101 -5.14 3.10 -11.90
N ALA A 102 -4.63 3.45 -13.09
CA ALA A 102 -5.02 4.68 -13.78
C ALA A 102 -6.53 4.68 -14.11
N ALA A 103 -7.06 3.57 -14.64
CA ALA A 103 -8.48 3.43 -14.92
C ALA A 103 -9.31 3.47 -13.63
N LEU A 104 -8.84 2.82 -12.56
CA LEU A 104 -9.50 2.83 -11.25
C LEU A 104 -9.58 4.27 -10.71
N PHE A 105 -8.49 5.05 -10.75
CA PHE A 105 -8.53 6.46 -10.34
C PHE A 105 -9.50 7.32 -11.17
N VAL A 106 -9.55 7.12 -12.49
CA VAL A 106 -10.52 7.81 -13.35
C VAL A 106 -11.97 7.46 -12.97
N VAL A 107 -12.26 6.17 -12.72
CA VAL A 107 -13.59 5.72 -12.29
C VAL A 107 -13.96 6.31 -10.92
N MET A 108 -13.02 6.34 -9.98
CA MET A 108 -13.26 6.89 -8.64
C MET A 108 -13.57 8.38 -8.70
N GLU A 109 -12.85 9.14 -9.51
CA GLU A 109 -13.13 10.57 -9.69
C GLU A 109 -14.45 10.80 -10.43
N ALA A 110 -14.77 9.97 -11.44
CA ALA A 110 -16.06 10.05 -12.12
C ALA A 110 -17.24 9.76 -11.16
N LEU A 111 -17.10 8.79 -10.26
CA LEU A 111 -18.10 8.51 -9.22
C LEU A 111 -18.25 9.67 -8.23
N ALA A 112 -17.16 10.39 -7.94
CA ALA A 112 -17.20 11.60 -7.14
C ALA A 112 -18.06 12.69 -7.79
N GLU A 113 -17.84 12.95 -9.07
CA GLU A 113 -18.58 13.96 -9.84
C GLU A 113 -20.06 13.59 -10.04
N LEU A 114 -20.38 12.30 -10.14
CA LEU A 114 -21.75 11.80 -10.33
C LEU A 114 -22.66 11.93 -9.08
N LYS A 115 -22.20 12.59 -8.00
CA LYS A 115 -22.91 12.72 -6.72
C LYS A 115 -23.26 11.39 -6.06
N PHE A 116 -22.64 10.29 -6.50
CA PHE A 116 -22.78 8.99 -5.87
C PHE A 116 -22.20 9.01 -4.46
N LEU A 117 -21.08 9.70 -4.26
CA LEU A 117 -20.47 9.89 -2.95
C LEU A 117 -21.36 10.67 -1.99
N TRP A 118 -22.02 11.72 -2.48
CA TRP A 118 -23.01 12.48 -1.70
C TRP A 118 -24.18 11.58 -1.25
N TRP A 119 -24.64 10.68 -2.12
CA TRP A 119 -25.70 9.72 -1.77
C TRP A 119 -25.25 8.73 -0.68
N ILE A 120 -24.03 8.20 -0.76
CA ILE A 120 -23.46 7.34 0.30
C ILE A 120 -23.29 8.11 1.61
N GLY A 121 -22.80 9.35 1.54
CA GLY A 121 -22.67 10.24 2.70
C GLY A 121 -24.02 10.43 3.38
N LYS A 122 -25.06 10.76 2.62
CA LYS A 122 -26.42 10.92 3.16
C LYS A 122 -26.96 9.64 3.80
N LEU A 123 -26.78 8.48 3.17
CA LEU A 123 -27.17 7.19 3.76
C LEU A 123 -26.47 6.94 5.11
N THR A 124 -25.18 7.28 5.17
CA THR A 124 -24.36 7.16 6.38
C THR A 124 -24.83 8.13 7.47
N GLN A 125 -25.13 9.38 7.10
CA GLN A 125 -25.68 10.39 8.00
C GLN A 125 -27.04 9.98 8.54
N ASP A 126 -27.96 9.49 7.70
CA ASP A 126 -29.28 9.03 8.12
C ASP A 126 -29.18 7.86 9.12
N LEU A 127 -28.25 6.92 8.89
CA LEU A 127 -27.96 5.83 9.83
C LEU A 127 -27.45 6.36 11.17
N ILE A 128 -26.52 7.31 11.18
CA ILE A 128 -25.96 7.87 12.41
C ILE A 128 -27.01 8.68 13.18
N ASN A 129 -27.80 9.49 12.46
CA ASN A 129 -28.84 10.34 13.04
C ASN A 129 -30.03 9.55 13.61
N SER A 130 -30.22 8.29 13.19
CA SER A 130 -31.22 7.39 13.77
C SER A 130 -30.96 7.03 15.24
N VAL A 131 -29.75 7.28 15.73
CA VAL A 131 -29.33 6.99 17.10
C VAL A 131 -29.32 8.26 17.97
N HIS A 132 -29.54 8.10 19.27
CA HIS A 132 -29.41 9.18 20.26
C HIS A 132 -28.08 9.94 20.12
N GLU A 133 -28.13 11.26 20.33
CA GLU A 133 -27.00 12.19 20.14
C GLU A 133 -25.73 11.76 20.87
N ASP A 134 -25.86 11.29 22.12
CA ASP A 134 -24.73 10.85 22.96
C ASP A 134 -23.93 9.69 22.34
N ASN A 135 -24.57 8.88 21.49
CA ASN A 135 -23.95 7.69 20.88
C ASN A 135 -23.53 7.90 19.43
N ARG A 136 -23.88 9.04 18.79
CA ARG A 136 -23.63 9.27 17.36
C ARG A 136 -22.16 9.15 16.98
N LEU A 137 -21.26 9.69 17.80
CA LEU A 137 -19.82 9.63 17.56
C LEU A 137 -19.30 8.18 17.54
N ILE A 138 -19.70 7.37 18.52
CA ILE A 138 -19.25 5.97 18.64
C ILE A 138 -19.78 5.16 17.45
N VAL A 139 -21.06 5.34 17.10
CA VAL A 139 -21.67 4.67 15.96
C VAL A 139 -20.98 5.07 14.66
N ALA A 140 -20.70 6.36 14.47
CA ALA A 140 -20.00 6.84 13.28
C ALA A 140 -18.60 6.23 13.17
N ILE A 141 -17.82 6.21 14.26
CA ILE A 141 -16.51 5.54 14.29
C ILE A 141 -16.63 4.06 13.90
N LEU A 142 -17.59 3.34 14.48
CA LEU A 142 -17.79 1.91 14.18
C LEU A 142 -18.17 1.69 12.71
N VAL A 143 -19.08 2.50 12.16
CA VAL A 143 -19.49 2.40 10.76
C VAL A 143 -18.30 2.65 9.85
N PHE A 144 -17.58 3.77 10.02
CA PHE A 144 -16.43 4.08 9.18
C PHE A 144 -15.31 3.04 9.31
N LEU A 145 -15.04 2.53 10.51
CA LEU A 145 -14.02 1.50 10.71
C LEU A 145 -14.38 0.18 10.02
N TRP A 146 -15.58 -0.35 10.26
CA TRP A 146 -15.98 -1.65 9.72
C TRP A 146 -16.25 -1.61 8.22
N VAL A 147 -16.92 -0.57 7.71
CA VAL A 147 -17.14 -0.41 6.28
C VAL A 147 -15.80 -0.27 5.56
N SER A 148 -14.85 0.49 6.13
CA SER A 148 -13.52 0.64 5.54
C SER A 148 -12.72 -0.64 5.54
N ALA A 149 -12.73 -1.41 6.63
CA ALA A 149 -12.05 -2.71 6.67
C ALA A 149 -12.62 -3.71 5.67
N LEU A 150 -13.95 -3.77 5.53
CA LEU A 150 -14.59 -4.67 4.57
C LEU A 150 -14.32 -4.23 3.12
N ALA A 151 -14.41 -2.93 2.83
CA ALA A 151 -14.19 -2.42 1.47
C ALA A 151 -12.72 -2.47 1.04
N SER A 152 -11.79 -2.21 1.96
CA SER A 152 -10.34 -2.30 1.75
C SER A 152 -9.88 -3.72 1.40
N SER A 153 -10.60 -4.75 1.86
CA SER A 153 -10.28 -6.14 1.46
C SER A 153 -10.59 -6.44 -0.02
N LEU A 154 -11.37 -5.59 -0.69
CA LEU A 154 -11.80 -5.76 -2.09
C LEU A 154 -11.24 -4.69 -3.03
N ILE A 155 -10.96 -3.49 -2.53
CA ILE A 155 -10.52 -2.31 -3.28
C ILE A 155 -9.18 -1.84 -2.73
N ASP A 156 -8.28 -1.39 -3.60
CA ASP A 156 -7.00 -0.83 -3.15
C ASP A 156 -7.19 0.33 -2.16
N ASN A 157 -6.32 0.39 -1.17
CA ASN A 157 -6.45 1.33 -0.06
C ASN A 157 -6.29 2.79 -0.49
N ILE A 158 -5.46 3.06 -1.51
CA ILE A 158 -5.21 4.42 -2.02
C ILE A 158 -6.49 5.05 -2.62
N PRO A 159 -7.12 4.45 -3.65
CA PRO A 159 -8.34 5.00 -4.22
C PRO A 159 -9.51 5.01 -3.24
N PHE A 160 -9.66 3.94 -2.45
CA PHE A 160 -10.73 3.84 -1.46
C PHE A 160 -10.65 4.96 -0.42
N THR A 161 -9.47 5.16 0.18
CA THR A 161 -9.26 6.19 1.21
C THR A 161 -9.47 7.59 0.65
N THR A 162 -9.00 7.85 -0.58
CA THR A 162 -9.18 9.15 -1.25
C THR A 162 -10.66 9.52 -1.37
N VAL A 163 -11.50 8.55 -1.73
CA VAL A 163 -12.94 8.75 -1.84
C VAL A 163 -13.62 8.91 -0.48
N MET A 164 -13.25 8.09 0.51
CA MET A 164 -13.84 8.18 1.84
C MET A 164 -13.48 9.48 2.57
N VAL A 165 -12.27 10.01 2.36
CA VAL A 165 -11.88 11.33 2.89
C VAL A 165 -12.81 12.41 2.33
N LYS A 166 -13.07 12.44 1.02
CA LYS A 166 -14.04 13.38 0.40
C LYS A 166 -15.43 13.25 1.02
N ILE A 167 -15.92 12.03 1.27
CA ILE A 167 -17.22 11.81 1.93
C ILE A 167 -17.23 12.38 3.36
N ILE A 168 -16.17 12.16 4.13
CA ILE A 168 -16.05 12.66 5.50
C ILE A 168 -15.99 14.19 5.53
N GLU A 169 -15.28 14.80 4.58
CA GLU A 169 -15.22 16.26 4.41
C GLU A 169 -16.60 16.83 4.07
N ASP A 170 -17.28 16.29 3.05
CA ASP A 170 -18.65 16.68 2.67
C ASP A 170 -19.64 16.55 3.84
N LEU A 171 -19.51 15.50 4.65
CA LEU A 171 -20.35 15.31 5.84
C LEU A 171 -20.09 16.35 6.92
N SER A 172 -18.84 16.79 7.11
CA SER A 172 -18.51 17.80 8.09
C SER A 172 -18.91 19.22 7.69
N GLU A 173 -19.02 19.50 6.40
CA GLU A 173 -19.55 20.80 5.93
C GLU A 173 -21.06 20.93 6.16
N ASN A 174 -21.77 19.81 6.31
CA ASN A 174 -23.18 19.81 6.65
C ASN A 174 -23.39 20.13 8.14
N ASN A 175 -23.97 21.31 8.41
CA ASN A 175 -24.24 21.82 9.76
C ASN A 175 -25.12 20.90 10.65
N GLU A 176 -25.78 19.89 10.08
CA GLU A 176 -26.59 18.91 10.83
C GLU A 176 -25.76 17.77 11.44
N PHE A 177 -24.52 17.58 10.99
CA PHE A 177 -23.65 16.49 11.43
C PHE A 177 -22.65 17.01 12.49
N HIS A 178 -23.09 17.07 13.74
CA HIS A 178 -22.28 17.54 14.89
C HIS A 178 -21.24 16.53 15.38
N VAL A 179 -20.58 15.80 14.48
CA VAL A 179 -19.56 14.81 14.84
C VAL A 179 -18.17 15.34 14.44
N PRO A 180 -17.16 15.32 15.34
CA PRO A 180 -15.82 15.77 15.01
C PRO A 180 -15.21 14.95 13.88
N LEU A 181 -14.53 15.62 12.95
CA LEU A 181 -13.82 15.03 11.81
C LEU A 181 -12.66 14.11 12.22
N THR A 182 -11.87 14.53 13.20
CA THR A 182 -10.60 13.87 13.53
C THR A 182 -10.77 12.40 13.93
N PRO A 183 -11.72 12.02 14.79
CA PRO A 183 -11.97 10.61 15.10
C PRO A 183 -12.42 9.77 13.89
N LEU A 184 -13.16 10.36 12.95
CA LEU A 184 -13.62 9.66 11.74
C LEU A 184 -12.46 9.38 10.79
N ILE A 185 -11.55 10.35 10.62
CA ILE A 185 -10.33 10.16 9.83
C ILE A 185 -9.45 9.05 10.44
N TYR A 186 -9.32 9.00 11.77
CA TYR A 186 -8.61 7.90 12.43
C TYR A 186 -9.33 6.57 12.25
N ALA A 187 -10.66 6.53 12.37
CA ALA A 187 -11.45 5.32 12.14
C ALA A 187 -11.28 4.78 10.72
N LEU A 188 -11.31 5.67 9.72
CA LEU A 188 -11.02 5.35 8.32
C LEU A 188 -9.59 4.82 8.15
N ALA A 189 -8.59 5.51 8.71
CA ALA A 189 -7.19 5.10 8.60
C ALA A 189 -6.93 3.72 9.21
N PHE A 190 -7.49 3.45 10.39
CA PHE A 190 -7.39 2.11 11.00
C PHE A 190 -8.15 1.07 10.19
N GLY A 191 -9.37 1.36 9.76
CA GLY A 191 -10.19 0.43 8.98
C GLY A 191 -9.57 0.09 7.63
N ALA A 192 -9.09 1.07 6.87
CA ALA A 192 -8.50 0.87 5.54
C ALA A 192 -7.09 0.25 5.56
N CYS A 193 -6.47 0.09 6.73
CA CYS A 193 -5.15 -0.52 6.90
C CYS A 193 -5.19 -1.88 7.62
N LEU A 194 -6.39 -2.41 7.89
CA LEU A 194 -6.65 -3.69 8.56
C LEU A 194 -6.91 -4.80 7.54
#